data_AF-A0A1J3CUN5-F1
#
_entry.id   AF-A0A1J3CUN5-F1
#
_cell.length_a   1.000
_cell.length_b   1.000
_cell.length_c   1.000
_cell.angle_alpha   90.00
_cell.angle_beta   90.00
_cell.angle_gamma   90.00
#
_symmetry.space_group_name_H-M   'P 1'
#
loop_
_entity.id
_entity.type
_entity.pdbx_description
1 polymer ?
#
loop_
_entity_poly.entity_id
_entity_poly.type
_entity_poly.pdbx_seq_one_letter_code
_entity_poly.pdbx_strand_id
1 'polypeptide(L)'
;HLLERMAFKSTLNRSHLRLVREIEAFGGHSSASASREQMGYTIDALKTYVPEMAEVLVDSVRNPAFLDWEVNEELRKVKEEIGELSNNPMGFLLEAVHSAGYSGALASPLYAPESAITGLTGDVLEQFVSENYTAPRMVLAASGVEHEELLKVVEPLLSDLPNVTRPAEPKSEYVGGDFRQHT
;
A
#
# COMPACT_ATOMS: atom_id res chain seq x y z
N HIS A 1 1.88 1.37 -6.33
CA HIS A 1 2.27 2.79 -6.20
C HIS A 1 1.21 3.66 -5.51
N LEU A 2 0.07 3.98 -6.13
CA LEU A 2 -0.85 4.98 -5.56
C LEU A 2 -1.45 4.59 -4.20
N LEU A 3 -1.76 3.31 -3.96
CA LEU A 3 -2.25 2.83 -2.66
C LEU A 3 -1.26 3.03 -1.50
N GLU A 4 0.05 3.03 -1.79
CA GLU A 4 1.08 3.34 -0.80
C GLU A 4 1.04 4.84 -0.42
N ARG A 5 0.83 5.72 -1.41
CA ARG A 5 0.66 7.16 -1.19
C ARG A 5 -0.66 7.51 -0.50
N MET A 6 -1.69 6.70 -0.75
CA MET A 6 -2.99 6.82 -0.11
C MET A 6 -3.05 6.14 1.28
N ALA A 7 -1.95 5.55 1.75
CA ALA A 7 -1.89 5.00 3.10
C ALA A 7 -2.12 6.09 4.15
N PHE A 8 -2.87 5.75 5.21
CA PHE A 8 -3.16 6.64 6.33
C PHE A 8 -3.82 7.99 5.93
N LYS A 9 -4.50 8.03 4.78
CA LYS A 9 -5.40 9.11 4.38
C LYS A 9 -6.77 8.96 5.06
N SER A 10 -7.79 9.68 4.57
CA SER A 10 -9.13 9.59 5.17
C SER A 10 -9.66 8.15 5.09
N THR A 11 -10.31 7.71 6.17
CA THR A 11 -11.05 6.45 6.26
C THR A 11 -12.54 6.75 6.32
N LEU A 12 -13.39 5.71 6.24
CA LEU A 12 -14.82 5.87 6.46
C LEU A 12 -15.16 6.38 7.88
N ASN A 13 -14.25 6.18 8.85
CA ASN A 13 -14.48 6.49 10.26
C ASN A 13 -13.70 7.73 10.75
N ARG A 14 -12.63 8.12 10.05
CA ARG A 14 -11.69 9.18 10.45
C ARG A 14 -11.34 10.07 9.27
N SER A 15 -11.36 11.38 9.45
CA SER A 15 -10.72 12.28 8.50
C SER A 15 -9.19 12.13 8.57
N HIS A 16 -8.50 12.42 7.47
CA HIS A 16 -7.03 12.41 7.43
C HIS A 16 -6.42 13.26 8.55
N LEU A 17 -6.97 14.45 8.84
CA LEU A 17 -6.51 15.29 9.94
C LEU A 17 -6.65 14.61 11.31
N ARG A 18 -7.78 13.93 11.55
CA ARG A 18 -8.01 13.21 12.81
C ARG A 18 -7.00 12.07 12.95
N LEU A 19 -6.79 11.30 11.89
CA LEU A 19 -5.86 10.18 11.87
C LEU A 19 -4.44 10.63 12.18
N VAL A 20 -3.95 11.69 11.52
CA VAL A 20 -2.63 12.28 11.79
C VAL A 20 -2.52 12.74 13.25
N ARG A 21 -3.55 13.41 13.78
CA ARG A 21 -3.55 13.87 15.18
C ARG A 21 -3.56 12.74 16.19
N GLU A 22 -4.27 11.65 15.93
CA GLU A 22 -4.28 10.46 16.79
C GLU A 22 -2.88 9.85 16.84
N ILE A 23 -2.24 9.65 15.67
CA ILE A 23 -0.88 9.10 15.59
C ILE A 23 0.13 9.99 16.31
N GLU A 24 0.08 11.31 16.08
CA GLU A 24 0.96 12.28 16.77
C GLU A 24 0.74 12.29 18.29
N ALA A 25 -0.51 12.12 18.76
CA ALA A 25 -0.85 12.21 20.17
C ALA A 25 -0.20 11.09 21.01
N PHE A 26 -0.09 9.88 20.45
CA PHE A 26 0.65 8.78 21.09
C PHE A 26 2.13 8.71 20.67
N GLY A 27 2.62 9.71 19.94
CA GLY A 27 4.02 9.81 19.49
C GLY A 27 4.40 8.74 18.47
N GLY A 28 3.42 8.25 17.71
CA GLY A 28 3.64 7.19 16.73
C GLY A 28 4.23 7.69 15.42
N HIS A 29 4.85 6.77 14.69
CA HIS A 29 5.26 6.96 13.31
C HIS A 29 4.54 5.95 12.43
N SER A 30 3.87 6.39 11.36
CA SER A 30 3.24 5.50 10.39
C SER A 30 3.98 5.56 9.06
N SER A 31 4.08 4.41 8.40
CA SER A 31 4.67 4.31 7.06
C SER A 31 4.01 3.20 6.26
N ALA A 32 4.09 3.30 4.94
CA ALA A 32 3.65 2.25 4.03
C ALA A 32 4.76 1.95 3.03
N SER A 33 4.76 0.73 2.53
CA SER A 33 5.67 0.27 1.47
C SER A 33 4.91 -0.63 0.51
N ALA A 34 5.13 -0.44 -0.79
CA ALA A 34 4.62 -1.36 -1.81
C ALA A 34 5.76 -1.94 -2.65
N SER A 35 5.77 -3.26 -2.74
CA SER A 35 6.62 -4.03 -3.66
C SER A 35 5.75 -4.70 -4.72
N ARG A 36 6.37 -5.44 -5.65
CA ARG A 36 5.66 -6.19 -6.70
C ARG A 36 4.79 -7.32 -6.16
N GLU A 37 5.18 -7.93 -5.04
CA GLU A 37 4.53 -9.14 -4.52
C GLU A 37 3.80 -8.92 -3.19
N GLN A 38 4.14 -7.86 -2.46
CA GLN A 38 3.56 -7.56 -1.16
C GLN A 38 3.56 -6.06 -0.89
N MET A 39 2.66 -5.65 -0.01
CA MET A 39 2.64 -4.31 0.54
C MET A 39 2.40 -4.36 2.03
N GLY A 40 3.02 -3.44 2.76
CA GLY A 40 2.97 -3.38 4.20
C GLY A 40 2.61 -1.99 4.68
N TYR A 41 1.81 -1.94 5.73
CA TYR A 41 1.46 -0.74 6.48
C TYR A 41 1.99 -0.95 7.90
N THR A 42 2.77 -0.01 8.41
CA THR A 42 3.41 -0.12 9.72
C THR A 42 3.10 1.10 10.57
N ILE A 43 2.97 0.87 11.87
CA ILE A 43 2.94 1.91 12.90
C ILE A 43 3.90 1.51 14.01
N ASP A 44 4.80 2.42 14.38
CA ASP A 44 5.72 2.27 15.50
C ASP A 44 5.35 3.28 16.59
N ALA A 45 5.15 2.84 17.83
CA ALA A 45 4.99 3.69 19.01
C ALA A 45 5.38 2.94 20.29
N LEU A 46 5.17 3.58 21.45
CA LEU A 46 5.38 2.93 22.75
C LEU A 46 4.35 1.82 22.97
N LYS A 47 4.79 0.70 23.60
CA LYS A 47 3.97 -0.49 23.89
C LYS A 47 2.65 -0.17 24.60
N THR A 48 2.58 0.91 25.39
CA THR A 48 1.35 1.32 26.08
C THR A 48 0.18 1.61 25.14
N TYR A 49 0.45 1.98 23.89
CA TYR A 49 -0.55 2.40 22.89
C TYR A 49 -0.88 1.31 21.87
N VAL A 50 -0.63 0.03 22.20
CA VAL A 50 -0.95 -1.10 21.31
C VAL A 50 -2.42 -1.10 20.86
N PRO A 51 -3.41 -0.85 21.73
CA PRO A 51 -4.80 -0.79 21.31
C PRO A 51 -5.05 0.26 20.22
N GLU A 52 -4.54 1.48 20.43
CA GLU A 52 -4.70 2.62 19.52
C GLU A 52 -3.96 2.39 18.20
N MET A 53 -2.73 1.86 18.25
CA MET A 53 -1.97 1.52 17.04
C MET A 53 -2.70 0.48 16.18
N ALA A 54 -3.20 -0.59 16.81
CA ALA A 54 -3.91 -1.65 16.11
C ALA A 54 -5.22 -1.14 15.49
N GLU A 55 -5.98 -0.31 16.22
CA GLU A 55 -7.22 0.26 15.72
C GLU A 55 -6.99 1.19 14.52
N VAL A 56 -6.01 2.10 14.61
CA VAL A 56 -5.67 3.01 13.51
C VAL A 56 -5.15 2.24 12.30
N LEU A 57 -4.28 1.25 12.51
CA LEU A 57 -3.71 0.44 11.43
C LEU A 57 -4.80 -0.35 10.70
N VAL A 58 -5.67 -1.05 11.45
CA VAL A 58 -6.75 -1.85 10.85
C VAL A 58 -7.76 -0.96 10.14
N ASP A 59 -8.16 0.18 10.73
CA ASP A 59 -9.09 1.11 10.08
C ASP A 59 -8.53 1.68 8.77
N SER A 60 -7.24 2.03 8.76
CA SER A 60 -6.55 2.59 7.58
C SER A 60 -6.45 1.59 6.42
N VAL A 61 -6.30 0.30 6.74
CA VAL A 61 -6.16 -0.76 5.72
C VAL A 61 -7.52 -1.25 5.25
N ARG A 62 -8.48 -1.41 6.16
CA ARG A 62 -9.76 -2.06 5.89
C ARG A 62 -10.84 -1.10 5.39
N ASN A 63 -10.86 0.13 5.90
CA ASN A 63 -11.93 1.09 5.63
C ASN A 63 -11.41 2.38 4.95
N PRO A 64 -10.54 2.32 3.93
CA PRO A 64 -10.07 3.53 3.27
C PRO A 64 -11.22 4.24 2.57
N ALA A 65 -11.20 5.58 2.59
CA ALA A 65 -12.10 6.41 1.81
C ALA A 65 -11.28 7.13 0.74
N PHE A 66 -11.44 6.75 -0.53
CA PHE A 66 -10.66 7.32 -1.63
C PHE A 66 -11.33 8.58 -2.18
N LEU A 67 -11.31 9.65 -1.39
CA LEU A 67 -11.92 10.93 -1.73
C LEU A 67 -11.22 11.55 -2.94
N ASP A 68 -12.00 11.95 -3.96
CA ASP A 68 -11.46 12.43 -5.24
C ASP A 68 -10.40 13.52 -5.08
N TRP A 69 -10.57 14.46 -4.14
CA TRP A 69 -9.61 15.52 -3.94
C TRP A 69 -8.28 15.03 -3.33
N GLU A 70 -8.32 14.05 -2.42
CA GLU A 70 -7.10 13.44 -1.85
C GLU A 70 -6.39 12.61 -2.92
N VAL A 71 -7.13 11.83 -3.69
CA VAL A 71 -6.60 11.03 -4.81
C VAL A 71 -5.94 11.95 -5.85
N ASN A 72 -6.61 13.02 -6.26
CA ASN A 72 -6.06 13.98 -7.23
C ASN A 72 -4.80 14.70 -6.70
N GLU A 73 -4.76 15.02 -5.40
CA GLU A 73 -3.56 15.60 -4.79
C GLU A 73 -2.37 14.64 -4.85
N GLU A 74 -2.57 13.37 -4.46
CA GLU A 74 -1.52 12.36 -4.47
C GLU A 74 -1.12 11.96 -5.90
N LEU A 75 -2.06 11.93 -6.86
CA LEU A 75 -1.73 11.73 -8.29
C LEU A 75 -0.79 12.82 -8.82
N ARG A 76 -0.97 14.07 -8.38
CA ARG A 76 -0.10 15.18 -8.79
C ARG A 76 1.32 14.97 -8.26
N LYS A 77 1.47 14.52 -7.00
CA LYS A 77 2.77 14.17 -6.39
C LYS A 77 3.41 12.96 -7.07
N VAL A 78 2.63 11.93 -7.37
CA VAL A 78 3.10 10.74 -8.13
C VAL A 78 3.63 11.15 -9.49
N LYS A 79 2.95 12.07 -10.20
CA LYS A 79 3.42 12.58 -11.48
C LYS A 79 4.76 13.32 -11.37
N GLU A 80 4.92 14.14 -10.34
CA GLU A 80 6.18 14.83 -10.05
C GLU A 80 7.31 13.82 -9.75
N GLU A 81 7.06 12.82 -8.92
CA GLU A 81 8.01 11.76 -8.58
C GLU A 81 8.47 10.96 -9.81
N ILE A 82 7.55 10.63 -10.73
CA ILE A 82 7.89 9.92 -11.96
C ILE A 82 8.80 10.78 -12.85
N GLY A 83 8.54 12.09 -12.92
CA GLY A 83 9.42 13.02 -13.61
C GLY A 83 10.82 13.11 -12.99
N GLU A 84 10.92 12.89 -11.68
CA GLU A 84 12.20 12.84 -10.96
C GLU A 84 12.89 11.46 -11.00
N LEU A 85 12.19 10.40 -11.42
CA LEU A 85 12.74 9.04 -11.47
C LEU A 85 13.99 8.95 -12.36
N SER A 86 14.10 9.78 -13.41
CA SER A 86 15.30 9.88 -14.24
C SER A 86 16.55 10.33 -13.48
N ASN A 87 16.37 11.03 -12.35
CA ASN A 87 17.46 11.45 -11.47
C ASN A 87 17.89 10.34 -10.51
N ASN A 88 17.14 9.22 -10.43
CA ASN A 88 17.49 8.04 -9.67
C ASN A 88 17.84 6.87 -10.62
N PRO A 89 19.09 6.80 -11.12
CA PRO A 89 19.48 5.81 -12.11
C PRO A 89 19.35 4.37 -11.59
N MET A 90 19.55 4.14 -10.29
CA MET A 90 19.42 2.81 -9.70
C MET A 90 17.98 2.30 -9.71
N GLY A 91 17.02 3.15 -9.31
CA GLY A 91 15.59 2.81 -9.37
C GLY A 91 15.12 2.57 -10.80
N PHE A 92 15.52 3.45 -11.72
CA PHE A 92 15.22 3.31 -13.13
C PHE A 92 15.77 2.00 -13.74
N LEU A 93 17.03 1.66 -13.45
CA LEU A 93 17.63 0.42 -13.94
C LEU A 93 16.92 -0.82 -13.40
N LEU A 94 16.46 -0.81 -12.15
CA LEU A 94 15.72 -1.94 -11.59
C LEU A 94 14.38 -2.16 -12.31
N GLU A 95 13.65 -1.08 -12.60
CA GLU A 95 12.42 -1.16 -13.42
C GLU A 95 12.69 -1.64 -14.85
N ALA A 96 13.79 -1.16 -15.46
CA ALA A 96 14.21 -1.59 -16.80
C ALA A 96 14.54 -3.09 -16.83
N VAL A 97 15.24 -3.61 -15.82
CA VAL A 97 15.58 -5.03 -15.72
C VAL A 97 14.32 -5.89 -15.58
N HIS A 98 13.36 -5.49 -14.76
CA HIS A 98 12.11 -6.23 -14.60
C HIS A 98 11.28 -6.24 -15.88
N SER A 99 11.10 -5.08 -16.51
CA SER A 99 10.31 -4.93 -17.74
C SER A 99 10.93 -5.64 -18.94
N ALA A 100 12.27 -5.68 -19.04
CA ALA A 100 12.96 -6.35 -20.14
C ALA A 100 13.14 -7.85 -19.88
N GLY A 101 13.46 -8.26 -18.66
CA GLY A 101 13.86 -9.63 -18.32
C GLY A 101 12.71 -10.61 -18.16
N TYR A 102 11.50 -10.13 -17.85
CA TYR A 102 10.33 -10.95 -17.59
C TYR A 102 9.21 -10.71 -18.60
N SER A 103 8.36 -11.72 -18.77
CA SER A 103 7.03 -11.59 -19.35
C SER A 103 5.95 -11.91 -18.31
N GLY A 104 4.77 -11.31 -18.44
CA GLY A 104 3.66 -11.50 -17.51
C GLY A 104 3.72 -10.59 -16.28
N ALA A 105 3.42 -11.12 -15.10
CA ALA A 105 3.16 -10.32 -13.91
C ALA A 105 4.37 -9.47 -13.45
N LEU A 106 5.58 -10.05 -13.38
CA LEU A 106 6.77 -9.34 -12.91
C LEU A 106 7.32 -8.29 -13.90
N ALA A 107 6.85 -8.34 -15.15
CA ALA A 107 7.17 -7.33 -16.18
C ALA A 107 6.36 -6.03 -15.99
N SER A 108 5.28 -6.08 -15.21
CA SER A 108 4.46 -4.91 -14.92
C SER A 108 5.27 -3.88 -14.11
N PRO A 109 5.17 -2.59 -14.44
CA PRO A 109 5.94 -1.56 -13.77
C PRO A 109 5.45 -1.36 -12.33
N LEU A 110 6.37 -1.16 -11.39
CA LEU A 110 6.05 -0.89 -9.99
C LEU A 110 5.60 0.57 -9.81
N TYR A 111 6.28 1.48 -10.50
CA TYR A 111 5.90 2.90 -10.59
C TYR A 111 4.85 3.06 -11.69
N ALA A 112 3.76 3.75 -11.37
CA ALA A 112 2.70 4.01 -12.35
C ALA A 112 3.26 4.77 -13.56
N PRO A 113 3.19 4.27 -14.80
CA PRO A 113 3.63 5.04 -15.96
C PRO A 113 2.70 6.23 -16.20
N GLU A 114 3.19 7.30 -16.84
CA GLU A 114 2.37 8.51 -17.10
C GLU A 114 1.05 8.19 -17.82
N SER A 115 1.06 7.21 -18.73
CA SER A 115 -0.13 6.75 -19.44
C SER A 115 -1.20 6.17 -18.50
N ALA A 116 -0.79 5.52 -17.40
CA ALA A 116 -1.69 4.93 -16.42
C ALA A 116 -2.25 5.97 -15.43
N ILE A 117 -1.50 7.04 -15.13
CA ILE A 117 -1.90 8.07 -14.15
C ILE A 117 -3.30 8.63 -14.47
N THR A 118 -3.58 8.86 -15.76
CA THR A 118 -4.86 9.43 -16.21
C THR A 118 -6.07 8.53 -15.97
N GLY A 119 -5.87 7.22 -15.82
CA GLY A 119 -6.93 6.25 -15.57
C GLY A 119 -7.08 5.84 -14.10
N LEU A 120 -6.23 6.35 -13.20
CA LEU A 120 -6.32 6.05 -11.77
C LEU A 120 -7.37 6.98 -11.12
N THR A 121 -8.45 6.40 -10.62
CA THR A 121 -9.53 7.11 -9.92
C THR A 121 -9.79 6.46 -8.55
N GLY A 122 -10.54 7.15 -7.68
CA GLY A 122 -10.97 6.58 -6.39
C GLY A 122 -11.69 5.24 -6.56
N ASP A 123 -12.64 5.16 -7.50
CA ASP A 123 -13.38 3.92 -7.81
C ASP A 123 -12.46 2.75 -8.18
N VAL A 124 -11.41 3.00 -8.97
CA VAL A 124 -10.44 1.97 -9.36
C VAL A 124 -9.65 1.48 -8.15
N LEU A 125 -9.30 2.37 -7.23
CA LEU A 125 -8.63 2.00 -5.97
C LEU A 125 -9.55 1.22 -5.06
N GLU A 126 -10.81 1.64 -4.91
CA GLU A 126 -11.83 0.93 -4.12
C GLU A 126 -12.04 -0.48 -4.65
N GLN A 127 -12.21 -0.62 -5.96
CA GLN A 127 -12.36 -1.92 -6.59
C GLN A 127 -11.13 -2.80 -6.34
N PHE A 128 -9.92 -2.26 -6.59
CA PHE A 128 -8.68 -3.02 -6.36
C PHE A 128 -8.55 -3.48 -4.91
N VAL A 129 -8.81 -2.61 -3.93
CA VAL A 129 -8.74 -2.96 -2.51
C VAL A 129 -9.79 -4.02 -2.18
N SER A 130 -11.04 -3.87 -2.63
CA SER A 130 -12.11 -4.83 -2.36
C SER A 130 -11.79 -6.24 -2.90
N GLU A 131 -11.12 -6.32 -4.05
CA GLU A 131 -10.73 -7.58 -4.68
C GLU A 131 -9.46 -8.18 -4.05
N ASN A 132 -8.57 -7.34 -3.49
CA ASN A 132 -7.22 -7.76 -3.07
C ASN A 132 -6.98 -7.85 -1.56
N TYR A 133 -7.66 -7.04 -0.75
CA TYR A 133 -7.43 -6.94 0.69
C TYR A 133 -8.37 -7.90 1.43
N THR A 134 -8.05 -9.18 1.30
CA THR A 134 -8.90 -10.29 1.77
C THR A 134 -8.24 -11.05 2.90
N ALA A 135 -9.02 -11.61 3.83
CA ALA A 135 -8.49 -12.27 5.03
C ALA A 135 -7.34 -13.28 4.77
N PRO A 136 -7.40 -14.19 3.77
CA PRO A 136 -6.32 -15.17 3.55
C PRO A 136 -5.03 -14.60 2.96
N ARG A 137 -4.98 -13.28 2.70
CA ARG A 137 -3.80 -12.55 2.21
C ARG A 137 -3.33 -11.45 3.17
N MET A 138 -3.93 -11.36 4.36
CA MET A 138 -3.54 -10.39 5.37
C MET A 138 -2.80 -11.08 6.50
N VAL A 139 -1.70 -10.46 6.93
CA VAL A 139 -0.94 -10.87 8.11
C VAL A 139 -0.72 -9.62 8.96
N LEU A 140 -1.14 -9.68 10.22
CA LEU A 140 -0.80 -8.66 11.20
C LEU A 140 0.37 -9.18 12.03
N ALA A 141 1.51 -8.51 11.94
CA ALA A 141 2.71 -8.81 12.70
C ALA A 141 2.96 -7.72 13.74
N ALA A 142 3.42 -8.11 14.92
CA ALA A 142 3.77 -7.19 16.00
C ALA A 142 5.11 -7.59 16.63
N SER A 143 5.86 -6.60 17.09
CA SER A 143 7.12 -6.78 17.82
C SER A 143 7.05 -6.04 19.15
N GLY A 144 7.50 -6.67 20.24
CA GLY A 144 7.44 -6.10 21.58
C GLY A 144 6.04 -6.09 22.24
N VAL A 145 5.06 -6.77 21.64
CA VAL A 145 3.67 -6.87 22.11
C VAL A 145 3.36 -8.29 22.57
N GLU A 146 2.61 -8.43 23.65
CA GLU A 146 2.17 -9.75 24.14
C GLU A 146 1.07 -10.30 23.22
N HIS A 147 1.14 -11.59 22.87
CA HIS A 147 0.25 -12.17 21.85
C HIS A 147 -1.22 -12.11 22.28
N GLU A 148 -1.51 -12.45 23.54
CA GLU A 148 -2.86 -12.44 24.11
C GLU A 148 -3.45 -11.02 24.22
N GLU A 149 -2.62 -10.00 24.46
CA GLU A 149 -3.06 -8.61 24.48
C GLU A 149 -3.41 -8.13 23.07
N LEU A 150 -2.57 -8.49 22.10
CA LEU A 150 -2.81 -8.16 20.69
C LEU A 150 -4.09 -8.81 20.18
N LEU A 151 -4.27 -10.12 20.42
CA LEU A 151 -5.46 -10.87 19.96
C LEU A 151 -6.76 -10.25 20.47
N LYS A 152 -6.84 -9.87 21.75
CA LYS A 152 -8.02 -9.24 22.35
C LYS A 152 -8.43 -7.95 21.64
N VAL A 153 -7.47 -7.21 21.10
CA VAL A 153 -7.71 -5.96 20.37
C VAL A 153 -8.05 -6.24 18.91
N VAL A 154 -7.30 -7.10 18.22
CA VAL A 154 -7.39 -7.24 16.76
C VAL A 154 -8.49 -8.21 16.32
N GLU A 155 -8.83 -9.21 17.12
CA GLU A 155 -9.84 -10.21 16.77
C GLU A 155 -11.22 -9.56 16.49
N PRO A 156 -11.74 -8.64 17.35
CA PRO A 156 -12.98 -7.93 17.04
C PRO A 156 -12.91 -7.05 15.77
N LEU A 157 -11.72 -6.62 15.35
CA LEU A 157 -11.52 -5.71 14.22
C LEU A 157 -11.39 -6.42 12.87
N LEU A 158 -11.02 -7.71 12.87
CA LEU A 158 -10.68 -8.49 11.67
C LEU A 158 -11.50 -9.77 11.49
N SER A 159 -12.17 -10.27 12.53
CA SER A 159 -12.86 -11.58 12.51
C SER A 159 -14.07 -11.64 11.55
N ASP A 160 -14.62 -10.49 11.17
CA ASP A 160 -15.74 -10.37 10.23
C ASP A 160 -15.29 -10.14 8.77
N LEU A 161 -13.99 -10.18 8.48
CA LEU A 161 -13.52 -10.15 7.10
C LEU A 161 -13.98 -11.40 6.33
N PRO A 162 -14.40 -11.25 5.05
CA PRO A 162 -14.88 -12.37 4.27
C PRO A 162 -13.75 -13.37 4.01
N ASN A 163 -14.02 -14.64 4.30
CA ASN A 163 -13.14 -15.74 3.95
C ASN A 163 -13.38 -16.14 2.49
N VAL A 164 -12.63 -15.52 1.59
CA VAL A 164 -12.67 -15.82 0.14
C VAL A 164 -11.59 -16.82 -0.24
N THR A 165 -11.78 -17.58 -1.32
CA THR A 165 -10.72 -18.44 -1.83
C THR A 165 -9.56 -17.59 -2.36
N ARG A 166 -8.33 -17.89 -1.93
CA ARG A 166 -7.13 -17.22 -2.44
C ARG A 166 -7.01 -17.50 -3.94
N PRO A 167 -6.98 -16.46 -4.81
CA PRO A 167 -6.78 -16.66 -6.23
C PRO A 167 -5.38 -17.24 -6.49
N ALA A 168 -5.23 -17.93 -7.63
CA ALA A 168 -3.93 -18.44 -8.05
C ALA A 168 -2.94 -17.27 -8.26
N GLU A 169 -1.68 -17.51 -7.94
CA GLU A 169 -0.64 -16.50 -8.10
C GLU A 169 -0.43 -16.18 -9.60
N PRO A 170 -0.30 -14.89 -9.95
CA PRO A 170 -0.02 -14.47 -11.31
C PRO A 170 1.29 -15.11 -11.82
N LYS A 171 1.25 -15.68 -13.02
CA LYS A 171 2.42 -16.32 -13.61
C LYS A 171 3.35 -15.28 -14.23
N SER A 172 4.65 -15.55 -14.16
CA SER A 172 5.68 -14.81 -14.86
C SER A 172 6.76 -15.76 -15.35
N GLU A 173 7.33 -15.46 -16.52
CA GLU A 173 8.41 -16.23 -17.11
C GLU A 173 9.60 -15.31 -17.38
N TYR A 174 10.80 -15.74 -16.98
CA TYR A 174 12.04 -15.05 -17.34
C TYR A 174 12.39 -15.37 -18.81
N VAL A 175 12.51 -14.33 -19.63
CA VAL A 175 12.79 -14.43 -21.06
C VAL A 175 14.13 -13.79 -21.44
N GLY A 176 14.78 -13.10 -20.49
CA GLY A 176 15.92 -12.24 -20.77
C GLY A 176 15.52 -11.01 -21.60
N GLY A 177 16.46 -10.11 -21.87
CA GLY A 177 16.16 -8.91 -22.64
C GLY A 177 17.28 -7.89 -22.58
N ASP A 178 17.21 -6.89 -23.46
CA ASP A 178 18.08 -5.72 -23.49
C ASP A 178 17.20 -4.47 -23.48
N PHE A 179 17.49 -3.53 -22.58
CA PHE A 179 16.82 -2.24 -22.51
C PHE A 179 17.87 -1.14 -22.63
N ARG A 180 17.64 -0.21 -23.56
CA ARG A 180 18.52 0.95 -23.77
C ARG A 180 17.69 2.21 -23.81
N GLN A 181 18.02 3.16 -22.95
CA GLN A 181 17.49 4.52 -23.01
C GLN A 181 18.52 5.39 -23.74
N HIS A 182 18.15 5.91 -24.91
CA HIS A 182 18.94 6.91 -25.60
C HIS A 182 18.62 8.29 -25.00
N THR A 183 19.65 8.96 -24.47
CA THR A 183 19.61 10.36 -24.02
C THR A 183 19.44 11.33 -25.18
#